data_AF-A0A1Q7HVK8-F1
#
_entry.id   AF-A0A1Q7HVK8-F1
#
_cell.length_a   1.000
_cell.length_b   1.000
_cell.length_c   1.000
_cell.angle_alpha   90.00
_cell.angle_beta   90.00
_cell.angle_gamma   90.00
#
_symmetry.space_group_name_H-M   'P 1'
#
loop_
_entity.id
_entity.type
_entity.pdbx_description
1 polymer ?
#
loop_
_entity_poly.entity_id
_entity_poly.type
_entity_poly.pdbx_seq_one_letter_code
_entity_poly.pdbx_strand_id
1 'polypeptide(L)'
;MPHVVLEGRVTIDDAGRRFEPFVIRERELVIKAERFYRERDGRAALVETVVVEAGHVQKFFIQLSPRDGGLTVRLEPLTDPEKTPGVRKAIAHVAHRLAADTGTRYGNSNIEDYLIR
;
A
#
# COMPACT_ATOMS: atom_id res chain seq x y z
N MET A 1 3.77 -3.35 12.65
CA MET A 1 2.92 -2.76 11.60
C MET A 1 3.31 -3.37 10.26
N PRO A 2 2.39 -3.98 9.50
CA PRO A 2 2.68 -4.52 8.18
C PRO A 2 3.25 -3.44 7.24
N HIS A 3 4.37 -3.71 6.57
CA HIS A 3 5.04 -2.75 5.68
C HIS A 3 5.91 -3.41 4.61
N VAL A 4 6.14 -2.65 3.53
CA VAL A 4 7.06 -2.93 2.43
C VAL A 4 7.90 -1.69 2.17
N VAL A 5 9.20 -1.87 1.98
CA VAL A 5 10.10 -0.82 1.50
C VAL A 5 10.19 -0.89 -0.03
N LEU A 6 10.08 0.27 -0.67
CA LEU A 6 10.41 0.46 -2.08
C LEU A 6 11.73 1.23 -2.18
N GLU A 7 12.73 0.63 -2.81
CA GLU A 7 14.05 1.20 -3.03
C GLU A 7 14.18 1.77 -4.45
N GLY A 8 14.68 2.99 -4.54
CA GLY A 8 14.84 3.74 -5.79
C GLY A 8 14.49 5.22 -5.60
N ARG A 9 14.72 6.03 -6.64
CA ARG A 9 14.44 7.47 -6.60
C ARG A 9 12.94 7.77 -6.80
N VAL A 10 12.08 7.10 -6.05
CA VAL A 10 10.62 7.34 -6.08
C VAL A 10 10.23 8.31 -4.98
N THR A 11 9.37 9.26 -5.33
CA THR A 11 8.80 10.23 -4.39
C THR A 11 7.30 10.02 -4.20
N ILE A 12 6.71 10.64 -3.18
CA ILE A 12 5.26 10.68 -3.01
C ILE A 12 4.58 11.36 -4.21
N ASP A 13 5.23 12.34 -4.82
CA ASP A 13 4.71 13.02 -6.02
C ASP A 13 4.68 12.08 -7.23
N ASP A 14 5.71 11.25 -7.39
CA ASP A 14 5.73 10.22 -8.43
C ASP A 14 4.65 9.18 -8.25
N ALA A 15 4.42 8.76 -7.00
CA ALA A 15 3.36 7.83 -6.64
C ALA A 15 1.98 8.43 -6.90
N GLY A 16 1.74 9.68 -6.45
CA GLY A 16 0.45 10.35 -6.63
C GLY A 16 0.10 10.60 -8.10
N ARG A 17 1.09 10.94 -8.96
CA ARG A 17 0.86 11.12 -10.41
C ARG A 17 0.52 9.83 -11.15
N ARG A 18 0.96 8.68 -10.64
CA ARG A 18 0.80 7.36 -11.28
C ARG A 18 -0.27 6.50 -10.63
N PHE A 19 -0.82 6.93 -9.50
CA PHE A 19 -1.81 6.16 -8.76
C PHE A 19 -3.08 6.00 -9.59
N GLU A 20 -3.37 4.75 -9.95
CA GLU A 20 -4.63 4.32 -10.55
C GLU A 20 -5.42 3.52 -9.51
N PRO A 21 -6.66 3.92 -9.19
CA PRO A 21 -7.55 3.15 -8.32
C PRO A 21 -7.73 1.72 -8.84
N PHE A 22 -7.85 0.74 -7.94
CA PHE A 22 -7.98 -0.65 -8.35
C PHE A 22 -8.86 -1.48 -7.44
N VAL A 23 -9.35 -2.58 -8.02
CA VAL A 23 -10.09 -3.62 -7.32
C VAL A 23 -9.51 -4.99 -7.66
N ILE A 24 -9.18 -5.78 -6.65
CA ILE A 24 -8.83 -7.20 -6.77
C ILE A 24 -10.00 -8.02 -6.21
N ARG A 25 -10.37 -9.11 -6.91
CA ARG A 25 -11.39 -10.05 -6.48
C ARG A 25 -10.84 -11.48 -6.62
N GLU A 26 -10.71 -12.17 -5.49
CA GLU A 26 -10.15 -13.53 -5.40
C GLU A 26 -11.00 -14.35 -4.42
N ARG A 27 -11.83 -15.27 -4.93
CA ARG A 27 -12.73 -16.09 -4.07
C ARG A 27 -13.53 -15.21 -3.09
N GLU A 28 -13.24 -15.31 -1.79
CA GLU A 28 -13.90 -14.56 -0.70
C GLU A 28 -13.15 -13.27 -0.31
N LEU A 29 -12.10 -12.90 -1.05
CA LEU A 29 -11.30 -11.71 -0.83
C LEU A 29 -11.64 -10.64 -1.89
N VAL A 30 -11.96 -9.44 -1.42
CA VAL A 30 -12.03 -8.23 -2.24
C VAL A 30 -11.09 -7.21 -1.64
N ILE A 31 -10.21 -6.63 -2.45
CA ILE A 31 -9.36 -5.50 -2.07
C ILE A 31 -9.70 -4.34 -2.98
N LYS A 32 -9.96 -3.18 -2.40
CA LYS A 32 -10.25 -1.94 -3.12
C LYS A 32 -9.35 -0.84 -2.61
N ALA A 33 -8.61 -0.19 -3.50
CA ALA A 33 -7.82 1.02 -3.21
C ALA A 33 -8.36 2.15 -4.10
N GLU A 34 -8.90 3.21 -3.50
CA GLU A 34 -9.76 4.15 -4.22
C GLU A 34 -9.17 5.54 -4.42
N ARG A 35 -8.56 6.08 -3.37
CA ARG A 35 -8.19 7.51 -3.32
C ARG A 35 -6.81 7.66 -2.74
N PHE A 36 -6.04 8.56 -3.33
CA PHE A 36 -4.71 8.94 -2.89
C PHE A 36 -4.74 10.35 -2.33
N TYR A 37 -4.44 10.51 -1.05
CA TYR A 37 -4.38 11.79 -0.37
C TYR A 37 -2.94 12.12 -0.05
N ARG A 38 -2.42 13.20 -0.64
CA ARG A 38 -1.08 13.69 -0.35
C ARG A 38 -1.14 14.72 0.78
N GLU A 39 -0.29 14.56 1.78
CA GLU A 39 -0.07 15.58 2.80
C GLU A 39 0.63 16.82 2.16
N ARG A 40 0.30 18.02 2.63
CA ARG A 40 0.73 19.29 2.01
C ARG A 40 2.24 19.36 1.80
N ASP A 41 3.02 18.99 2.81
CA ASP A 41 4.48 19.07 2.80
C ASP A 41 5.14 17.84 2.18
N GLY A 42 4.37 16.87 1.69
CA GLY A 42 4.90 15.64 1.11
C GLY A 42 5.56 14.72 2.13
N ARG A 43 5.24 14.87 3.42
CA ARG A 43 5.80 14.01 4.49
C ARG A 43 5.10 12.65 4.56
N ALA A 44 3.87 12.57 4.04
CA ALA A 44 3.12 11.34 3.93
C ALA A 44 2.09 11.42 2.80
N ALA A 45 1.59 10.25 2.39
CA ALA A 45 0.35 10.14 1.64
C ALA A 45 -0.45 8.93 2.15
N LEU A 46 -1.77 8.99 1.97
CA LEU A 46 -2.69 7.95 2.41
C LEU A 46 -3.44 7.39 1.19
N VAL A 47 -3.56 6.07 1.13
CA VAL A 47 -4.40 5.36 0.17
C VAL A 47 -5.61 4.79 0.90
N GLU A 48 -6.79 5.29 0.56
CA GLU A 48 -8.06 4.79 1.09
C GLU A 48 -8.31 3.36 0.61
N THR A 49 -8.41 2.44 1.56
CA THR A 49 -8.45 1.01 1.27
C THR A 49 -9.61 0.33 1.98
N VAL A 50 -10.30 -0.53 1.26
CA VAL A 50 -11.33 -1.44 1.80
C VAL A 50 -10.92 -2.87 1.48
N VAL A 51 -10.92 -3.72 2.49
CA VAL A 51 -10.75 -5.17 2.34
C VAL A 51 -12.01 -5.86 2.83
N VAL A 52 -12.53 -6.79 2.02
CA VAL A 52 -13.58 -7.74 2.44
C VAL A 52 -12.96 -9.12 2.39
N GLU A 53 -12.97 -9.85 3.49
CA GLU A 53 -12.41 -11.20 3.57
C GLU A 53 -13.34 -12.08 4.40
N ALA A 54 -13.81 -13.18 3.82
CA ALA A 54 -14.74 -14.13 4.48
C ALA A 54 -15.97 -13.43 5.11
N GLY A 55 -16.50 -12.41 4.43
CA GLY A 55 -17.65 -11.62 4.90
C GLY A 55 -17.33 -10.51 5.90
N HIS A 56 -16.09 -10.39 6.37
CA HIS A 56 -15.65 -9.31 7.25
C HIS A 56 -15.11 -8.12 6.46
N VAL A 57 -15.66 -6.92 6.70
CA VAL A 57 -15.29 -5.68 6.00
C VAL A 57 -14.41 -4.81 6.88
N GLN A 58 -13.24 -4.44 6.36
CA GLN A 58 -12.26 -3.58 7.04
C GLN A 58 -11.95 -2.36 6.17
N LYS A 59 -12.07 -1.16 6.74
CA LYS A 59 -11.73 0.10 6.09
C LYS A 59 -10.55 0.73 6.82
N PHE A 60 -9.51 1.07 6.09
CA PHE A 60 -8.27 1.60 6.66
C PHE A 60 -7.51 2.43 5.63
N PHE A 61 -6.40 3.03 6.06
CA PHE A 61 -5.48 3.71 5.17
C PHE A 61 -4.18 2.92 5.06
N ILE A 62 -3.60 2.93 3.86
CA ILE A 62 -2.21 2.54 3.64
C ILE A 62 -1.41 3.85 3.54
N GLN A 63 -0.41 4.01 4.39
CA GLN A 63 0.46 5.18 4.37
C GLN A 63 1.71 4.95 3.53
N LEU A 64 2.01 5.92 2.68
CA LEU A 64 3.31 6.09 2.06
C LEU A 64 4.09 7.13 2.86
N SER A 65 5.35 6.85 3.17
CA SER A 65 6.25 7.81 3.82
C SER A 65 7.62 7.81 3.14
N PRO A 66 8.21 8.99 2.89
CA PRO A 66 9.57 9.07 2.36
C PRO A 66 10.57 8.44 3.33
N ARG A 67 11.64 7.90 2.76
CA ARG A 67 12.83 7.46 3.49
C ARG A 67 14.06 7.73 2.63
N ASP A 68 15.24 7.57 3.21
CA ASP A 68 16.49 7.61 2.45
C ASP A 68 16.46 6.55 1.35
N GLY A 69 16.53 7.01 0.10
CA GLY A 69 16.56 6.16 -1.08
C GLY A 69 15.24 5.49 -1.48
N GLY A 70 14.08 6.02 -1.06
CA GLY A 70 12.79 5.57 -1.59
C GLY A 70 11.59 5.84 -0.69
N LEU A 71 10.66 4.88 -0.62
CA LEU A 71 9.40 4.98 0.11
C LEU A 71 9.16 3.77 1.02
N THR A 72 8.44 3.98 2.11
CA THR A 72 7.82 2.89 2.88
C THR A 72 6.32 2.90 2.63
N VAL A 73 5.78 1.76 2.23
CA VAL A 73 4.34 1.49 2.09
C VAL A 73 3.91 0.66 3.29
N ARG A 74 3.04 1.18 4.16
CA ARG A 74 2.66 0.52 5.42
C ARG A 74 1.19 0.69 5.76
N LEU A 75 0.67 -0.15 6.65
CA LEU A 75 -0.60 0.14 7.32
C LEU A 75 -0.50 1.47 8.07
N GLU A 76 -1.49 2.36 7.94
CA GLU A 76 -1.52 3.64 8.66
C GLU A 76 -1.71 3.43 10.18
N PRO A 77 -0.79 3.92 11.05
CA PRO A 77 -0.91 3.80 12.50
C PRO A 77 -2.23 4.23 13.13
N LEU A 78 -2.88 5.26 12.58
CA LEU A 78 -4.14 5.77 13.11
C LEU A 78 -5.36 4.94 12.72
N THR A 79 -5.18 3.96 11.84
CA THR A 79 -6.20 2.94 11.53
C THR A 79 -5.76 1.61 12.10
N ASP A 80 -6.64 0.91 12.81
CA ASP A 80 -6.30 -0.39 13.43
C ASP A 80 -7.22 -1.51 12.91
N PRO A 81 -7.11 -1.88 11.62
CA PRO A 81 -7.74 -3.10 11.13
C PRO A 81 -7.07 -4.34 11.74
N GLU A 82 -7.82 -5.44 11.78
CA GLU A 82 -7.25 -6.75 12.02
C GLU A 82 -6.19 -7.05 10.94
N LYS A 83 -5.01 -7.49 11.36
CA LYS A 83 -3.88 -7.74 10.47
C LYS A 83 -4.05 -9.10 9.78
N THR A 84 -5.13 -9.25 9.01
CA THR A 84 -5.48 -10.47 8.29
C THR A 84 -4.62 -10.64 7.03
N PRO A 85 -4.60 -11.83 6.40
CA PRO A 85 -3.96 -12.01 5.09
C PRO A 85 -4.43 -11.00 4.04
N GLY A 86 -5.73 -10.69 3.97
CA GLY A 86 -6.28 -9.67 3.06
C GLY A 86 -5.68 -8.28 3.26
N VAL A 87 -5.47 -7.84 4.50
CA VAL A 87 -4.83 -6.54 4.79
C VAL A 87 -3.36 -6.52 4.34
N ARG A 88 -2.61 -7.60 4.56
CA ARG A 88 -1.21 -7.70 4.08
C ARG A 88 -1.14 -7.73 2.56
N LYS A 89 -2.01 -8.49 1.90
CA LYS A 89 -2.15 -8.50 0.43
C LYS A 89 -2.46 -7.11 -0.11
N ALA A 90 -3.35 -6.35 0.54
CA ALA A 90 -3.67 -4.99 0.09
C ALA A 90 -2.45 -4.08 0.07
N ILE A 91 -1.63 -4.12 1.13
CA ILE A 91 -0.36 -3.39 1.21
C ILE A 91 0.60 -3.84 0.12
N ALA A 92 0.71 -5.15 -0.10
CA ALA A 92 1.55 -5.71 -1.16
C ALA A 92 1.09 -5.30 -2.57
N HIS A 93 -0.21 -5.25 -2.86
CA HIS A 93 -0.74 -4.79 -4.14
C HIS A 93 -0.46 -3.30 -4.39
N VAL A 94 -0.61 -2.45 -3.37
CA VAL A 94 -0.24 -1.03 -3.49
C VAL A 94 1.25 -0.91 -3.76
N ALA A 95 2.10 -1.60 -2.99
CA ALA A 95 3.55 -1.58 -3.19
C ALA A 95 3.96 -2.10 -4.58
N HIS A 96 3.32 -3.17 -5.06
CA HIS A 96 3.59 -3.78 -6.36
C HIS A 96 3.26 -2.83 -7.52
N ARG A 97 2.09 -2.20 -7.51
CA ARG A 97 1.71 -1.26 -8.57
C ARG A 97 2.65 -0.07 -8.62
N LEU A 98 2.94 0.52 -7.45
CA LEU A 98 3.92 1.60 -7.37
C LEU A 98 5.30 1.17 -7.88
N ALA A 99 5.75 -0.03 -7.55
CA ALA A 99 7.01 -0.56 -8.04
C ALA A 99 7.03 -0.76 -9.55
N ALA A 100 5.97 -1.34 -10.11
CA ALA A 100 5.81 -1.53 -11.55
C ALA A 100 5.80 -0.19 -12.30
N ASP A 101 5.08 0.80 -11.79
CA ASP A 101 4.89 2.10 -12.46
C ASP A 101 6.11 3.04 -12.34
N THR A 102 6.96 2.82 -11.34
CA THR A 102 8.14 3.67 -11.06
C THR A 102 9.48 2.98 -11.30
N GLY A 103 9.49 1.67 -11.56
CA GLY A 103 10.70 0.87 -11.74
C GLY A 103 11.51 0.64 -10.45
N THR A 104 10.92 0.90 -9.28
CA THR A 104 11.58 0.65 -7.99
C THR A 104 11.62 -0.83 -7.66
N ARG A 105 12.53 -1.23 -6.77
CA ARG A 105 12.63 -2.61 -6.29
C ARG A 105 12.08 -2.73 -4.88
N TYR A 106 11.62 -3.92 -4.50
CA TYR A 106 11.34 -4.19 -3.10
C TYR A 106 12.65 -4.23 -2.30
N GLY A 107 12.66 -3.53 -1.17
CA GLY A 107 13.64 -3.69 -0.10
C GLY A 107 13.08 -4.52 1.04
N ASN A 108 13.48 -4.19 2.27
CA ASN A 108 13.01 -4.86 3.49
C ASN A 108 11.48 -4.85 3.63
N SER A 109 10.90 -5.96 4.11
CA SER A 109 9.46 -6.10 4.30
C SER A 109 9.19 -7.11 5.42
N ASN A 110 8.15 -6.88 6.24
CA ASN A 110 7.67 -7.89 7.19
C ASN A 110 6.42 -8.64 6.69
N ILE A 111 6.11 -8.49 5.41
CA ILE A 111 5.04 -9.20 4.71
C ILE A 111 5.58 -9.89 3.44
N GLU A 112 6.82 -10.40 3.48
CA GLU A 112 7.49 -10.99 2.32
C GLU A 112 6.65 -12.06 1.60
N ASP A 113 5.97 -12.91 2.38
CA ASP A 113 5.09 -13.98 1.87
C ASP A 113 3.92 -13.48 1.02
N TYR A 114 3.63 -12.18 1.06
CA TYR A 114 2.53 -11.54 0.33
C TYR A 114 3.00 -10.70 -0.86
N LEU A 115 4.32 -10.52 -1.05
CA LEU A 115 4.87 -9.73 -2.15
C LEU A 115 4.60 -10.40 -3.51
N ILE A 116 4.32 -9.57 -4.51
CA ILE A 116 4.05 -10.01 -5.89
C ILE A 116 5.33 -9.81 -6.70
N ARG A 117 5.94 -10.90 -7.16
CA ARG A 117 7.20 -10.93 -7.91
C ARG A 117 6.99 -11.37 -9.35
#